data_AF-A0A7K0Z612-F1
#
_entry.id   AF-A0A7K0Z612-F1
#
_cell.length_a   1.000
_cell.length_b   1.000
_cell.length_c   1.000
_cell.angle_alpha   90.00
_cell.angle_beta   90.00
_cell.angle_gamma   90.00
#
_symmetry.space_group_name_H-M   'P 1'
#
loop_
_entity.id
_entity.type
_entity.pdbx_description
1 polymer ?
#
loop_
_entity_poly.entity_id
_entity_poly.type
_entity_poly.pdbx_seq_one_letter_code
_entity_poly.pdbx_strand_id
1 'polypeptide(L)'
;MLELEKSLIADGIARGKNHSFVQIPTAAGQESLERLQFWRDLGLSQGERIGVPSHFLPIYNREDAMNLDYADLIRDSALIYLSGGDPHHLAGSLIDTPVWQAIIEGWRSGSSLAGCSAGAMVMSSHVPNFRMSKQPPTV
;
A
#
# COMPACT_ATOMS: atom_id res chain seq x y z
N MET A 1 15.26 -6.55 1.77
CA MET A 1 14.08 -5.97 1.07
C MET A 1 14.00 -6.48 -0.37
N LEU A 2 15.00 -6.21 -1.22
CA LEU A 2 14.99 -6.59 -2.65
C LEU A 2 14.61 -8.06 -2.93
N GLU A 3 15.29 -9.01 -2.29
CA GLU A 3 15.03 -10.44 -2.54
C GLU A 3 13.64 -10.91 -2.06
N LEU A 4 13.12 -10.29 -1.01
CA LEU A 4 11.75 -10.55 -0.53
C LEU A 4 10.72 -10.02 -1.53
N GLU A 5 10.89 -8.80 -2.02
CA GLU A 5 9.95 -8.21 -3.00
C GLU A 5 9.99 -8.97 -4.32
N LYS A 6 11.18 -9.42 -4.76
CA LYS A 6 11.31 -10.33 -5.92
C LYS A 6 10.53 -11.62 -5.72
N SER A 7 10.65 -12.27 -4.57
CA SER A 7 9.91 -13.52 -4.31
C SER A 7 8.40 -13.29 -4.31
N LEU A 8 7.93 -12.20 -3.71
CA LEU A 8 6.51 -11.84 -3.69
C LEU A 8 5.96 -11.55 -5.10
N ILE A 9 6.74 -10.88 -5.95
CA ILE A 9 6.38 -10.69 -7.35
C ILE A 9 6.29 -12.03 -8.09
N ALA A 10 7.28 -12.91 -7.90
CA ALA A 10 7.28 -14.23 -8.50
C ALA A 10 6.05 -15.07 -8.07
N ASP A 11 5.65 -15.00 -6.79
CA ASP A 11 4.45 -15.66 -6.28
C ASP A 11 3.17 -15.17 -6.98
N GLY A 12 3.05 -13.85 -7.20
CA GLY A 12 1.92 -13.26 -7.91
C GLY A 12 1.85 -13.73 -9.37
N ILE A 13 2.98 -13.72 -10.08
CA ILE A 13 3.08 -14.21 -11.46
C ILE A 13 2.72 -15.69 -11.55
N ALA A 14 3.22 -16.51 -10.63
CA ALA A 14 2.92 -17.94 -10.58
C ALA A 14 1.42 -18.22 -10.39
N ARG A 15 0.66 -17.26 -9.85
CA ARG A 15 -0.79 -17.30 -9.70
C ARG A 15 -1.55 -16.63 -10.85
N GLY A 16 -0.86 -16.26 -11.93
CA GLY A 16 -1.47 -15.70 -13.14
C GLY A 16 -1.67 -14.18 -13.13
N LYS A 17 -1.06 -13.46 -12.19
CA LYS A 17 -1.10 -11.98 -12.16
C LYS A 17 -0.11 -11.38 -13.15
N ASN A 18 -0.39 -10.14 -13.56
CA ASN A 18 0.52 -9.40 -14.44
C ASN A 18 1.85 -9.14 -13.74
N HIS A 19 2.94 -9.21 -14.51
CA HIS A 19 4.29 -8.87 -14.06
C HIS A 19 4.39 -7.36 -13.79
N SER A 20 3.83 -6.91 -12.68
CA SER A 20 3.80 -5.51 -12.27
C SER A 20 3.84 -5.35 -10.75
N PHE A 21 4.42 -4.22 -10.32
CA PHE A 21 4.60 -3.85 -8.93
C PHE A 21 3.86 -2.53 -8.66
N VAL A 22 2.74 -2.61 -7.93
CA VAL A 22 1.95 -1.45 -7.52
C VAL A 22 2.39 -0.96 -6.13
N GLN A 23 2.60 0.34 -6.02
CA GLN A 23 3.06 1.03 -4.82
C GLN A 23 2.04 2.09 -4.40
N ILE A 24 1.54 1.99 -3.17
CA ILE A 24 0.46 2.83 -2.64
C ILE A 24 1.01 3.61 -1.43
N PRO A 25 1.22 4.94 -1.56
CA PRO A 25 1.88 5.78 -0.58
C PRO A 25 0.91 6.41 0.43
N THR A 26 -0.32 5.91 0.53
CA THR A 26 -1.41 6.63 1.22
C THR A 26 -1.10 6.96 2.67
N ALA A 27 -0.36 6.11 3.39
CA ALA A 27 0.06 6.40 4.76
C ALA A 27 0.92 7.68 4.87
N ALA A 28 1.67 8.02 3.83
CA ALA A 28 2.47 9.23 3.75
C ALA A 28 1.71 10.40 3.10
N GLY A 29 0.42 10.25 2.76
CA GLY A 29 -0.37 11.22 1.99
C GLY A 29 -0.54 12.60 2.63
N GLN A 30 -0.22 12.74 3.92
CA GLN A 30 -0.22 14.01 4.66
C GLN A 30 1.19 14.60 4.86
N GLU A 31 2.24 13.95 4.34
CA GLU A 31 3.61 14.48 4.37
C GLU A 31 3.81 15.61 3.34
N SER A 32 4.97 16.28 3.36
CA SER A 32 5.28 17.35 2.40
C SER A 32 5.40 16.84 0.96
N LEU A 33 5.28 17.74 -0.02
CA LEU A 33 5.49 17.40 -1.42
C LEU A 33 6.89 16.79 -1.68
N GLU A 34 7.93 17.28 -1.00
CA GLU A 34 9.27 16.68 -1.14
C GLU A 34 9.31 15.25 -0.63
N ARG A 35 8.58 14.94 0.45
CA ARG A 35 8.47 13.59 0.99
C ARG A 35 7.68 12.67 0.07
N LEU A 36 6.60 13.15 -0.54
CA LEU A 36 5.84 12.39 -1.53
C LEU A 36 6.71 12.08 -2.77
N GLN A 37 7.48 13.05 -3.24
CA GLN A 37 8.42 12.85 -4.34
C GLN A 37 9.51 11.84 -3.96
N PHE A 38 10.06 11.95 -2.75
CA PHE A 38 11.04 10.98 -2.24
C PHE A 38 10.49 9.55 -2.24
N TRP A 39 9.25 9.34 -1.78
CA TRP A 39 8.63 8.01 -1.80
C TRP A 39 8.41 7.48 -3.21
N ARG A 40 8.04 8.36 -4.15
CA ARG A 40 7.93 8.03 -5.58
C ARG A 40 9.25 7.57 -6.15
N ASP A 41 10.32 8.33 -5.96
CA ASP A 41 11.64 8.02 -6.51
C ASP A 41 12.21 6.74 -5.90
N LEU A 42 12.04 6.57 -4.58
CA LEU A 42 12.45 5.36 -3.88
C LEU A 42 11.73 4.13 -4.43
N GLY A 43 10.42 4.20 -4.60
CA GLY A 43 9.61 3.11 -5.13
C GLY A 43 9.96 2.75 -6.58
N LEU A 44 10.07 3.75 -7.47
CA LEU A 44 10.42 3.53 -8.87
C LEU A 44 11.83 2.93 -9.01
N SER A 45 12.81 3.45 -8.28
CA SER A 45 14.16 2.89 -8.27
C SER A 45 14.21 1.44 -7.79
N GLN A 46 13.34 1.07 -6.85
CA GLN A 46 13.24 -0.31 -6.39
C GLN A 46 12.66 -1.22 -7.48
N GLY A 47 11.65 -0.75 -8.20
CA GLY A 47 11.12 -1.39 -9.39
C GLY A 47 12.17 -1.68 -10.46
N GLU A 48 12.98 -0.67 -10.78
CA GLU A 48 14.09 -0.77 -11.74
C GLU A 48 15.13 -1.82 -11.29
N ARG A 49 15.50 -1.83 -10.01
CA ARG A 49 16.45 -2.82 -9.45
C ARG A 49 15.92 -4.25 -9.48
N ILE A 50 14.60 -4.41 -9.40
CA ILE A 50 13.94 -5.71 -9.51
C ILE A 50 13.80 -6.14 -10.98
N GLY A 51 13.66 -5.18 -11.89
CA GLY A 51 13.39 -5.43 -13.31
C GLY A 51 11.91 -5.64 -13.62
N VAL A 52 11.01 -5.01 -12.84
CA VAL A 52 9.56 -5.12 -12.98
C VAL A 52 8.92 -3.77 -13.31
N PRO A 53 7.96 -3.69 -14.25
CA PRO A 53 7.11 -2.52 -14.44
C PRO A 53 6.49 -2.09 -13.11
N SER A 54 6.80 -0.87 -12.66
CA SER A 54 6.34 -0.35 -11.38
C SER A 54 5.36 0.81 -11.57
N HIS A 55 4.26 0.76 -10.83
CA HIS A 55 3.20 1.75 -10.84
C HIS A 55 3.13 2.41 -9.47
N PHE A 56 3.68 3.62 -9.38
CA PHE A 56 3.45 4.49 -8.23
C PHE A 56 2.09 5.17 -8.38
N LEU A 57 1.13 4.79 -7.54
CA LEU A 57 -0.22 5.34 -7.58
C LEU A 57 -0.33 6.47 -6.55
N PRO A 58 -0.49 7.75 -6.95
CA PRO A 58 -0.52 8.89 -6.04
C PRO A 58 -1.86 8.98 -5.29
N ILE A 59 -2.20 7.94 -4.54
CA ILE A 59 -3.40 7.86 -3.70
C ILE A 59 -3.03 8.45 -2.34
N TYR A 60 -3.27 9.74 -2.14
CA TYR A 60 -2.86 10.43 -0.91
C TYR A 60 -4.01 10.63 0.07
N ASN A 61 -5.25 10.62 -0.42
CA ASN A 61 -6.45 10.83 0.37
C ASN A 61 -7.59 9.89 -0.08
N ARG A 62 -8.77 10.09 0.50
CA ARG A 62 -9.96 9.28 0.20
C ARG A 62 -10.48 9.54 -1.21
N GLU A 63 -10.45 10.78 -1.68
CA GLU A 63 -10.91 11.16 -3.01
C GLU A 63 -10.12 10.44 -4.10
N ASP A 64 -8.79 10.35 -3.94
CA ASP A 64 -7.92 9.60 -4.86
C ASP A 64 -8.24 8.09 -4.82
N ALA A 65 -8.65 7.56 -3.67
CA ALA A 65 -9.01 6.15 -3.49
C ALA A 65 -10.34 5.76 -4.17
N MET A 66 -11.10 6.76 -4.65
CA MET A 66 -12.31 6.54 -5.46
C MET A 66 -12.00 6.37 -6.96
N ASN A 67 -10.74 6.50 -7.38
CA ASN A 67 -10.32 6.37 -8.77
C ASN A 67 -10.38 4.91 -9.25
N LEU A 68 -11.23 4.64 -10.25
CA LEU A 68 -11.42 3.30 -10.81
C LEU A 68 -10.22 2.82 -11.65
N ASP A 69 -9.50 3.73 -12.31
CA ASP A 69 -8.30 3.37 -13.09
C ASP A 69 -7.20 2.84 -12.17
N TYR A 70 -7.07 3.43 -10.97
CA TYR A 70 -6.16 2.93 -9.94
C TYR A 70 -6.61 1.56 -9.42
N ALA A 71 -7.90 1.38 -9.17
CA ALA A 71 -8.46 0.10 -8.76
C ALA A 71 -8.17 -1.01 -9.79
N ASP A 72 -8.28 -0.71 -11.09
CA ASP A 72 -8.02 -1.67 -12.16
C ASP A 72 -6.55 -2.08 -12.24
N LEU A 73 -5.61 -1.12 -12.09
CA LEU A 73 -4.18 -1.43 -12.02
C LEU A 73 -3.83 -2.30 -10.81
N ILE A 74 -4.48 -2.06 -9.67
CA ILE A 74 -4.24 -2.82 -8.43
C ILE A 74 -4.69 -4.28 -8.59
N ARG A 75 -5.91 -4.50 -9.08
CA ARG A 75 -6.60 -5.80 -9.07
C ARG A 75 -5.80 -6.92 -9.75
N ASP A 76 -5.02 -6.57 -10.77
CA ASP A 76 -4.29 -7.55 -11.59
C ASP A 76 -2.76 -7.48 -11.45
N SER A 77 -2.25 -6.70 -10.50
CA SER A 77 -0.82 -6.61 -10.24
C SER A 77 -0.25 -7.85 -9.53
N ALA A 78 1.01 -8.19 -9.79
CA ALA A 78 1.68 -9.29 -9.08
C ALA A 78 1.96 -8.94 -7.61
N LEU A 79 2.37 -7.71 -7.34
CA LEU A 79 2.63 -7.21 -5.99
C LEU A 79 1.91 -5.88 -5.74
N ILE A 80 1.11 -5.85 -4.68
CA ILE A 80 0.50 -4.65 -4.09
C ILE A 80 1.26 -4.31 -2.82
N TYR A 81 1.80 -3.10 -2.72
CA TYR A 81 2.61 -2.68 -1.57
C TYR A 81 2.10 -1.39 -0.93
N LEU A 82 1.79 -1.47 0.37
CA LEU A 82 1.40 -0.33 1.20
C LEU A 82 2.62 0.23 1.93
N SER A 83 2.99 1.49 1.64
CA SER A 83 4.16 2.11 2.29
C SER A 83 3.91 2.44 3.78
N GLY A 84 4.98 2.86 4.45
CA GLY A 84 4.90 3.41 5.81
C GLY A 84 4.36 4.85 5.85
N GLY A 85 4.03 5.31 7.06
CA GLY A 85 3.46 6.64 7.34
C GLY A 85 2.51 6.58 8.53
N ASP A 86 1.35 7.24 8.44
CA ASP A 86 0.27 7.18 9.43
C ASP A 86 -0.73 6.04 9.12
N PRO A 87 -0.87 5.02 9.99
CA PRO A 87 -1.80 3.91 9.78
C PRO A 87 -3.28 4.32 9.94
N HIS A 88 -3.59 5.36 10.71
CA HIS A 88 -4.96 5.86 10.84
C HIS A 88 -5.40 6.58 9.57
N HIS A 89 -4.53 7.43 9.00
CA HIS A 89 -4.79 8.09 7.73
C HIS A 89 -4.93 7.07 6.59
N LEU A 90 -4.05 6.05 6.56
CA LEU A 90 -4.14 4.95 5.60
C LEU A 90 -5.49 4.21 5.69
N ALA A 91 -5.87 3.78 6.90
CA ALA A 91 -7.13 3.07 7.10
C ALA A 91 -8.35 3.93 6.74
N GLY A 92 -8.41 5.18 7.21
CA GLY A 92 -9.54 6.08 6.94
C GLY A 92 -9.67 6.50 5.48
N SER A 93 -8.54 6.61 4.76
CA SER A 93 -8.55 6.95 3.34
C SER A 93 -8.98 5.78 2.47
N LEU A 94 -8.60 4.54 2.82
CA LEU A 94 -8.86 3.38 1.97
C LEU A 94 -10.17 2.66 2.29
N ILE A 95 -10.60 2.58 3.56
CA ILE A 95 -11.77 1.76 3.94
C ILE A 95 -13.01 2.13 3.13
N ASP A 96 -13.76 1.13 2.66
CA ASP A 96 -14.98 1.30 1.86
C ASP A 96 -14.78 2.12 0.56
N THR A 97 -13.61 2.01 -0.07
CA THR A 97 -13.34 2.60 -1.39
C THR A 97 -13.12 1.54 -2.47
N PRO A 98 -13.30 1.87 -3.77
CA PRO A 98 -12.96 1.00 -4.89
C PRO A 98 -11.50 0.50 -4.86
N VAL A 99 -10.55 1.37 -4.49
CA VAL A 99 -9.14 0.99 -4.32
C VAL A 99 -9.00 -0.09 -3.27
N TRP A 100 -9.64 0.05 -2.11
CA TRP A 100 -9.59 -0.99 -1.07
C TRP A 100 -10.20 -2.32 -1.53
N GLN A 101 -11.35 -2.26 -2.21
CA GLN A 101 -11.94 -3.48 -2.77
C GLN A 101 -11.00 -4.14 -3.78
N ALA A 102 -10.35 -3.38 -4.65
CA ALA A 102 -9.37 -3.91 -5.59
C ALA A 102 -8.14 -4.53 -4.90
N ILE A 103 -7.67 -3.96 -3.79
CA ILE A 103 -6.59 -4.56 -2.99
C ILE A 103 -7.01 -5.95 -2.48
N ILE A 104 -8.22 -6.04 -1.91
CA ILE A 104 -8.76 -7.31 -1.37
C ILE A 104 -9.02 -8.33 -2.49
N GLU A 105 -9.62 -7.91 -3.60
CA GLU A 105 -9.87 -8.74 -4.77
C GLU A 105 -8.57 -9.26 -5.38
N GLY A 106 -7.60 -8.37 -5.59
CA GLY A 106 -6.27 -8.72 -6.12
C GLY A 106 -5.59 -9.75 -5.24
N TRP A 107 -5.50 -9.49 -3.93
CA TRP A 107 -4.89 -10.43 -2.98
C TRP A 107 -5.59 -11.80 -2.97
N ARG A 108 -6.93 -11.81 -2.85
CA ARG A 108 -7.72 -13.06 -2.83
C ARG A 108 -7.63 -13.86 -4.13
N SER A 109 -7.43 -13.19 -5.26
CA SER A 109 -7.28 -13.81 -6.57
C SER A 109 -5.84 -14.11 -6.97
N GLY A 110 -4.85 -13.80 -6.13
CA GLY A 110 -3.48 -14.30 -6.28
C GLY A 110 -2.36 -13.26 -6.23
N SER A 111 -2.66 -11.97 -6.13
CA SER A 111 -1.63 -10.94 -5.93
C SER A 111 -0.96 -11.12 -4.57
N SER A 112 0.34 -10.92 -4.53
CA SER A 112 1.03 -10.72 -3.25
C SER A 112 0.65 -9.37 -2.67
N LEU A 113 0.39 -9.34 -1.37
CA LEU A 113 0.08 -8.12 -0.62
C LEU A 113 1.13 -7.94 0.49
N ALA A 114 1.81 -6.81 0.47
CA ALA A 114 2.82 -6.46 1.46
C ALA A 114 2.60 -5.06 2.02
N GLY A 115 3.09 -4.84 3.24
CA GLY A 115 3.01 -3.56 3.90
C GLY A 115 4.22 -3.33 4.79
N CYS A 116 4.72 -2.09 4.84
CA CYS A 116 5.80 -1.69 5.74
C CYS A 116 5.27 -0.76 6.82
N SER A 117 5.61 -1.04 8.09
CA SER A 117 5.19 -0.23 9.24
C SER A 117 3.67 -0.03 9.26
N ALA A 118 3.17 1.20 9.03
CA ALA A 118 1.75 1.50 8.91
C ALA A 118 1.00 0.58 7.93
N GLY A 119 1.61 0.27 6.77
CA GLY A 119 1.03 -0.65 5.78
C GLY A 119 0.80 -2.06 6.33
N ALA A 120 1.64 -2.54 7.24
CA ALA A 120 1.44 -3.83 7.91
C ALA A 120 0.36 -3.74 9.00
N MET A 121 0.29 -2.62 9.72
CA MET A 121 -0.68 -2.41 10.80
C MET A 121 -2.12 -2.46 10.29
N VAL A 122 -2.41 -1.85 9.14
CA VAL A 122 -3.77 -1.80 8.57
C VAL A 122 -4.27 -3.15 8.02
N MET A 123 -3.39 -4.17 7.96
CA MET A 123 -3.80 -5.54 7.62
C MET A 123 -4.45 -6.26 8.81
N SER A 124 -4.34 -5.71 10.02
CA SER A 124 -5.02 -6.21 11.21
C SER A 124 -6.45 -5.69 11.30
N SER A 125 -7.29 -6.34 12.11
CA SER A 125 -8.68 -5.90 12.33
C SER A 125 -8.79 -4.56 13.05
N HIS A 126 -7.74 -4.13 13.75
CA HIS A 126 -7.70 -2.89 14.52
C HIS A 126 -6.33 -2.23 14.41
N VAL A 127 -6.32 -0.91 14.25
CA VAL A 127 -5.12 -0.07 14.35
C VAL A 127 -5.10 0.55 15.75
N PRO A 128 -4.09 0.27 16.60
CA PRO A 128 -4.05 0.80 17.96
C PRO A 128 -3.89 2.33 17.96
N ASN A 129 -4.79 3.02 18.64
CA ASN A 129 -4.72 4.47 18.84
C ASN A 129 -4.05 4.79 20.19
N PHE A 130 -2.74 5.02 20.18
CA PHE A 130 -1.96 5.30 21.39
C PHE A 130 -2.21 6.71 21.96
N ARG A 131 -2.95 7.57 21.26
CA ARG A 131 -3.26 8.93 21.72
C ARG A 131 -4.20 8.95 22.93
N MET A 132 -4.77 7.81 23.34
CA MET A 132 -5.60 7.66 24.54
C MET A 132 -4.86 7.21 25.82
N SER A 133 -3.54 7.00 25.80
CA SER A 133 -2.78 6.54 26.99
C SER A 133 -2.30 7.65 27.94
N LYS A 134 -2.99 8.80 27.99
CA LYS A 134 -2.70 9.89 28.96
C LYS A 134 -3.82 10.11 29.98
N GLN A 135 -4.66 9.13 30.24
CA GLN A 135 -5.48 9.21 31.46
C GLN A 135 -4.58 8.94 32.67
N PRO A 136 -4.48 9.86 33.64
CA PRO A 136 -3.83 9.54 34.91
C PRO A 136 -4.58 8.37 35.56
N PRO A 137 -3.90 7.53 36.37
CA PRO A 137 -4.52 6.40 37.03
C PRO A 137 -5.74 6.88 37.82
N THR A 138 -6.90 6.25 37.58
CA THR A 138 -8.07 6.40 38.46
C THR A 138 -7.71 5.79 39.81
N VAL A 139 -7.75 6.62 40.85
CA VAL A 139 -7.75 6.21 42.26
C VAL A 139 -9.04 5.49 42.62
#